data_AF-A0A484QDD4-F1
#
_entry.id   AF-A0A484QDD4-F1
#
_cell.length_a   1.000
_cell.length_b   1.000
_cell.length_c   1.000
_cell.angle_alpha   90.00
_cell.angle_beta   90.00
_cell.angle_gamma   90.00
#
_symmetry.space_group_name_H-M   'P 1'
#
loop_
_entity.id
_entity.type
_entity.pdbx_description
1 polymer ?
#
loop_
_entity_poly.entity_id
_entity_poly.type
_entity_poly.pdbx_seq_one_letter_code
_entity_poly.pdbx_strand_id
1 'polypeptide(L)'
;MDMYAIRRQRLRFLIANDPLAQGNQAAFAERLGYTRAQISQYLSATYNNGRSPGEQAARALETKAKLPPLWLDGCDNLTQNWPFPEIPRDAFEALPDAAKAQAGRFISSLIQEHGQARAGVRRSLAMREDEMASLLSTDDALGLHAATAAPRDERPGTKPKGRRGNKADS
;
A
#
# COMPACT_ATOMS: atom_id res chain seq x y z
N MET A 1 2.33 7.29 -5.82
CA MET A 1 1.22 7.99 -5.14
C MET A 1 1.70 8.38 -3.75
N ASP A 2 1.54 9.64 -3.32
CA ASP A 2 1.94 10.04 -1.96
C ASP A 2 0.91 9.53 -0.94
N MET A 3 1.23 8.43 -0.26
CA MET A 3 0.36 7.80 0.73
C MET A 3 -0.08 8.77 1.83
N TYR A 4 0.78 9.69 2.26
CA TYR A 4 0.42 10.65 3.30
C TYR A 4 -0.60 11.67 2.80
N ALA A 5 -0.50 12.07 1.52
CA ALA A 5 -1.52 12.91 0.89
C ALA A 5 -2.89 12.21 0.83
N ILE A 6 -2.93 10.91 0.50
CA ILE A 6 -4.17 10.12 0.50
C ILE A 6 -4.79 10.10 1.90
N ARG A 7 -4.00 9.76 2.92
CA ARG A 7 -4.45 9.73 4.32
C ARG A 7 -5.04 11.06 4.75
N ARG A 8 -4.38 12.18 4.41
CA ARG A 8 -4.87 13.53 4.67
C ARG A 8 -6.19 13.82 3.96
N GLN A 9 -6.29 13.49 2.68
CA GLN A 9 -7.50 13.70 1.90
C GLN A 9 -8.68 12.91 2.47
N ARG A 10 -8.46 11.63 2.82
CA ARG A 10 -9.47 10.78 3.43
C ARG A 10 -9.87 11.22 4.83
N LEU A 11 -8.92 11.70 5.63
CA LEU A 11 -9.23 12.28 6.92
C LEU A 11 -10.07 13.57 6.80
N ARG A 12 -9.78 14.44 5.81
CA ARG A 12 -10.65 15.60 5.50
C ARG A 12 -12.06 15.16 5.13
N PHE A 13 -12.17 14.12 4.30
CA PHE A 13 -13.46 13.55 3.90
C PHE A 13 -14.25 13.07 5.12
N LEU A 14 -13.63 12.33 6.04
CA LEU A 14 -14.29 11.87 7.27
C LEU A 14 -14.79 13.04 8.12
N ILE A 15 -13.98 14.07 8.32
CA ILE A 15 -14.36 15.23 9.14
C ILE A 15 -15.54 15.98 8.51
N ALA A 16 -15.54 16.15 7.18
CA ALA A 16 -16.61 16.85 6.46
C ALA A 16 -17.93 16.07 6.45
N ASN A 17 -17.87 14.73 6.39
CA ASN A 17 -19.05 13.87 6.24
C ASN A 17 -19.48 13.19 7.55
N ASP A 18 -18.82 13.47 8.67
CA ASP A 18 -19.27 13.03 9.99
C ASP A 18 -20.54 13.82 10.38
N PRO A 19 -21.71 13.16 10.55
CA PRO A 19 -22.96 13.86 10.86
C PRO A 19 -22.95 14.63 12.17
N LEU A 20 -22.10 14.22 13.12
CA LEU A 20 -21.98 14.83 14.44
C LEU A 20 -20.94 15.94 14.47
N ALA A 21 -19.90 15.84 13.62
CA ALA A 21 -18.86 16.86 13.56
C ALA A 21 -19.16 17.97 12.53
N GLN A 22 -19.87 17.66 11.44
CA GLN A 22 -20.25 18.62 10.40
C GLN A 22 -19.10 19.50 9.91
N GLY A 23 -17.91 18.90 9.70
CA GLY A 23 -16.70 19.62 9.31
C GLY A 23 -15.88 20.21 10.46
N ASN A 24 -16.38 20.21 11.69
CA ASN A 24 -15.66 20.72 12.85
C ASN A 24 -14.61 19.73 13.35
N GLN A 25 -13.33 20.08 13.17
CA GLN A 25 -12.21 19.24 13.60
C GLN A 25 -12.18 18.98 15.11
N ALA A 26 -12.62 19.93 15.94
CA ALA A 26 -12.61 19.77 17.39
C ALA A 26 -13.64 18.73 17.84
N ALA A 27 -14.88 18.84 17.34
CA ALA A 27 -15.95 17.88 17.61
C ALA A 27 -15.58 16.47 17.11
N PHE A 28 -15.01 16.38 15.91
CA PHE A 28 -14.49 15.12 15.37
C PHE A 28 -13.40 14.51 16.26
N ALA A 29 -12.45 15.33 16.71
CA ALA A 29 -11.35 14.89 17.58
C ALA A 29 -11.87 14.37 18.92
N GLU A 30 -12.73 15.15 19.59
CA GLU A 30 -13.29 14.82 20.90
C GLU A 30 -14.04 13.48 20.87
N ARG A 31 -14.90 13.28 19.86
CA ARG A 31 -15.65 12.03 19.68
C ARG A 31 -14.75 10.80 19.56
N LEU A 32 -13.59 10.96 18.92
CA LEU A 32 -12.61 9.89 18.74
C LEU A 32 -11.56 9.86 19.86
N GLY A 33 -11.69 10.67 20.91
CA GLY A 33 -10.72 10.76 21.99
C GLY A 33 -9.33 11.18 21.51
N TYR A 34 -9.28 12.17 20.62
CA TYR A 34 -8.09 12.91 20.21
C TYR A 34 -8.26 14.38 20.60
N THR A 35 -7.15 15.11 20.63
CA THR A 35 -7.19 16.57 20.70
C THR A 35 -7.37 17.17 19.31
N ARG A 36 -7.99 18.36 19.23
CA ARG A 36 -8.04 19.14 17.99
C ARG A 36 -6.65 19.34 17.38
N ALA A 37 -5.64 19.57 18.22
CA ALA A 37 -4.26 19.78 17.79
C ALA A 37 -3.67 18.54 17.07
N GLN A 38 -3.92 17.34 17.60
CA GLN A 38 -3.49 16.09 16.94
C GLN A 38 -4.13 15.94 15.56
N ILE A 39 -5.44 16.18 15.43
CA ILE A 39 -6.12 16.13 14.13
C ILE A 39 -5.55 17.20 13.17
N SER A 40 -5.30 18.41 13.65
CA SER A 40 -4.67 19.47 12.84
C SER A 40 -3.26 19.10 12.37
N GLN A 41 -2.47 18.42 13.20
CA GLN A 41 -1.14 17.91 12.82
C GLN A 41 -1.22 16.81 11.77
N TYR A 42 -2.21 15.92 11.86
CA TYR A 42 -2.45 14.89 10.85
C TYR A 42 -2.87 15.48 9.51
N LEU A 43 -3.62 16.59 9.51
CA LEU A 43 -4.09 17.27 8.30
C LEU A 43 -3.04 18.17 7.64
N SER A 44 -1.99 18.54 8.37
CA SER A 44 -0.97 19.47 7.88
C SER A 44 -0.09 18.83 6.80
N ALA A 45 0.15 19.58 5.72
CA ALA A 45 1.05 19.18 4.65
C ALA A 45 2.53 19.44 4.99
N THR A 46 2.81 20.22 6.03
CA THR A 46 4.17 20.64 6.40
C THR A 46 4.64 20.03 7.73
N TYR A 47 3.70 19.66 8.61
CA TYR A 47 4.03 18.99 9.86
C TYR A 47 4.74 17.66 9.61
N ASN A 48 5.80 17.38 10.37
CA ASN A 48 6.64 16.19 10.19
C ASN A 48 7.08 15.99 8.71
N ASN A 49 7.43 17.07 8.01
CA ASN A 49 7.77 17.06 6.59
C ASN A 49 6.67 16.46 5.69
N GLY A 50 5.41 16.66 6.07
CA GLY A 50 4.26 16.11 5.36
C GLY A 50 4.06 14.60 5.54
N ARG A 51 4.79 13.95 6.47
CA ARG A 51 4.71 12.51 6.73
C ARG A 51 3.74 12.17 7.87
N SER A 52 2.59 12.83 7.85
CA SER A 52 1.53 12.69 8.86
C SER A 52 0.18 12.51 8.18
N PRO A 53 -0.72 11.66 8.71
CA PRO A 53 -0.49 10.72 9.81
C PRO A 53 0.41 9.51 9.42
N GLY A 54 1.29 9.12 10.33
CA GLY A 54 2.12 7.91 10.19
C GLY A 54 1.31 6.62 10.33
N GLU A 55 1.92 5.46 10.03
CA GLU A 55 1.27 4.15 10.01
C GLU A 55 0.47 3.85 11.29
N GLN A 56 1.14 3.89 12.45
CA GLN A 56 0.52 3.59 13.73
C GLN A 56 -0.65 4.53 14.05
N ALA A 57 -0.50 5.82 13.75
CA ALA A 57 -1.54 6.81 13.95
C ALA A 57 -2.74 6.59 13.01
N ALA A 58 -2.49 6.21 11.76
CA ALA A 58 -3.53 5.88 10.79
C ALA A 58 -4.34 4.65 11.24
N ARG A 59 -3.67 3.55 11.65
CA ARG A 59 -4.36 2.36 12.18
C ARG A 59 -5.17 2.65 13.43
N ALA A 60 -4.62 3.43 14.36
CA ALA A 60 -5.34 3.83 15.56
C ALA A 60 -6.60 4.63 15.21
N LEU A 61 -6.50 5.56 14.25
CA LEU A 61 -7.62 6.39 13.81
C LEU A 61 -8.71 5.54 13.15
N GLU A 62 -8.35 4.58 12.31
CA GLU A 62 -9.30 3.63 11.70
C GLU A 62 -10.03 2.80 12.74
N THR A 63 -9.33 2.21 13.70
CA THR A 63 -9.94 1.43 14.78
C THR A 63 -10.94 2.26 15.56
N LYS A 64 -10.57 3.49 15.95
CA LYS A 64 -11.46 4.38 16.70
C LYS A 64 -12.65 4.86 15.88
N ALA A 65 -12.45 5.10 14.59
CA ALA A 65 -13.51 5.49 13.66
C ALA A 65 -14.33 4.28 13.14
N LYS A 66 -14.01 3.06 13.58
CA LYS A 66 -14.63 1.80 13.13
C LYS A 66 -14.58 1.62 11.60
N LEU A 67 -13.46 2.02 10.99
CA LEU A 67 -13.22 1.89 9.55
C LEU A 67 -12.55 0.56 9.22
N PRO A 68 -12.71 0.04 8.00
CA PRO A 68 -11.94 -1.12 7.54
C PRO A 68 -10.42 -0.86 7.63
N PRO A 69 -9.60 -1.90 7.85
CA PRO A 69 -8.15 -1.77 7.80
C PRO A 69 -7.69 -1.20 6.45
N LEU A 70 -6.69 -0.32 6.50
CA LEU A 70 -6.10 0.33 5.33
C LEU A 70 -7.05 1.29 4.59
N TRP A 71 -8.20 1.62 5.18
CA TRP A 71 -9.14 2.58 4.59
C TRP A 71 -8.52 3.97 4.42
N LEU A 72 -7.66 4.45 5.32
CA LEU A 72 -7.00 5.75 5.13
C LEU A 72 -5.95 5.73 3.99
N ASP A 73 -5.51 4.56 3.55
CA ASP A 73 -4.39 4.41 2.62
C ASP A 73 -4.79 4.41 1.15
N GLY A 74 -6.09 4.41 0.84
CA GLY A 74 -6.52 4.14 -0.53
C GLY A 74 -6.84 2.67 -0.79
N CYS A 75 -6.64 1.78 0.19
CA CYS A 75 -6.82 0.33 0.04
C CYS A 75 -8.24 -0.13 0.36
N ASP A 76 -9.24 0.71 0.09
CA ASP A 76 -10.63 0.30 -0.07
C ASP A 76 -10.80 -0.48 -1.39
N ASN A 77 -9.92 -1.45 -1.63
CA ASN A 77 -10.04 -2.43 -2.69
C ASN A 77 -11.21 -3.40 -2.45
N LEU A 78 -11.98 -3.23 -1.37
CA LEU A 78 -13.24 -3.92 -1.17
C LEU A 78 -14.40 -3.23 -1.90
N THR A 79 -14.40 -1.90 -2.02
CA THR A 79 -15.42 -1.15 -2.77
C THR A 79 -15.04 -0.99 -4.24
N GLN A 80 -13.75 -0.78 -4.57
CA GLN A 80 -13.31 -0.69 -5.97
C GLN A 80 -13.34 -2.02 -6.72
N ASN A 81 -13.23 -3.15 -6.02
CA ASN A 81 -13.16 -4.48 -6.63
C ASN A 81 -14.40 -5.33 -6.31
N TRP A 82 -15.55 -4.66 -6.18
CA TRP A 82 -16.82 -5.34 -6.04
C TRP A 82 -17.06 -6.25 -7.25
N PRO A 83 -17.19 -7.58 -7.07
CA PRO A 83 -17.16 -8.53 -8.18
C PRO A 83 -18.46 -8.59 -8.98
N PHE A 84 -19.51 -7.88 -8.53
CA PHE A 84 -20.83 -7.90 -9.14
C PHE A 84 -21.16 -6.52 -9.71
N PRO A 85 -20.67 -6.16 -10.91
CA PRO A 85 -20.86 -4.82 -11.48
C PRO A 85 -22.34 -4.41 -11.63
N GLU A 86 -23.24 -5.40 -11.75
CA GLU A 86 -24.68 -5.20 -11.92
C GLU A 86 -25.43 -5.03 -10.59
N ILE A 87 -24.79 -5.36 -9.45
CA ILE A 87 -25.43 -5.30 -8.13
C ILE A 87 -24.81 -4.13 -7.37
N PRO A 88 -25.56 -3.08 -7.02
CA PRO A 88 -25.05 -2.05 -6.11
C PRO A 88 -24.66 -2.67 -4.76
N ARG A 89 -23.44 -2.42 -4.30
CA ARG A 89 -22.91 -3.01 -3.05
C ARG A 89 -23.76 -2.62 -1.84
N ASP A 90 -24.17 -1.36 -1.76
CA ASP A 90 -25.04 -0.82 -0.71
C ASP A 90 -26.39 -1.56 -0.66
N ALA A 91 -26.97 -1.86 -1.82
CA ALA A 91 -28.19 -2.68 -1.90
C ALA A 91 -27.96 -4.10 -1.37
N PHE A 92 -26.81 -4.72 -1.67
CA PHE A 92 -26.45 -6.04 -1.12
C PHE A 92 -26.20 -5.99 0.40
N GLU A 93 -25.53 -4.95 0.89
CA GLU A 93 -25.25 -4.77 2.31
C GLU A 93 -26.51 -4.49 3.14
N ALA A 94 -27.53 -3.87 2.55
CA ALA A 94 -28.83 -3.64 3.17
C ALA A 94 -29.70 -4.92 3.29
N LEU A 95 -29.31 -6.03 2.65
CA LEU A 95 -30.08 -7.27 2.71
C LEU A 95 -30.10 -7.88 4.12
N PRO A 96 -31.22 -8.53 4.53
CA PRO A 96 -31.26 -9.34 5.74
C PRO A 96 -30.24 -10.47 5.70
N ASP A 97 -29.74 -10.88 6.87
CA ASP A 97 -28.71 -11.92 6.98
C ASP A 97 -29.12 -13.26 6.35
N ALA A 98 -30.41 -13.61 6.46
CA ALA A 98 -30.97 -14.79 5.81
C ALA A 98 -30.84 -14.74 4.27
N ALA A 99 -31.06 -13.57 3.67
CA ALA A 99 -30.94 -13.36 2.23
C ALA A 99 -29.47 -13.37 1.79
N LYS A 100 -28.56 -12.78 2.58
CA LYS A 100 -27.11 -12.88 2.35
C LYS A 100 -26.62 -14.33 2.41
N ALA A 101 -27.10 -15.10 3.38
CA ALA A 101 -26.78 -16.53 3.49
C ALA A 101 -27.29 -17.34 2.28
N GLN A 102 -28.48 -17.02 1.78
CA GLN A 102 -29.02 -17.64 0.56
C GLN A 102 -28.17 -17.29 -0.67
N ALA A 103 -27.80 -16.02 -0.85
CA ALA A 103 -26.91 -15.59 -1.91
C ALA A 103 -25.55 -16.30 -1.84
N GLY A 104 -24.97 -16.44 -0.64
CA GLY A 104 -23.71 -17.15 -0.42
C GLY A 104 -23.77 -18.64 -0.84
N ARG A 105 -24.87 -19.33 -0.53
CA ARG A 105 -25.10 -20.72 -0.97
C ARG A 105 -25.18 -20.82 -2.49
N PHE A 106 -25.90 -19.92 -3.13
CA PHE A 106 -26.03 -19.88 -4.58
C PHE A 106 -24.68 -19.63 -5.28
N ILE A 107 -23.93 -18.62 -4.84
CA ILE A 107 -22.60 -18.31 -5.38
C ILE A 107 -21.65 -19.51 -5.19
N SER A 108 -21.72 -20.18 -4.03
CA SER A 108 -20.89 -21.38 -3.77
C SER A 108 -21.22 -22.52 -4.73
N SER A 109 -22.50 -22.73 -5.05
CA SER A 109 -22.93 -23.69 -6.07
C SER A 109 -22.37 -23.36 -7.45
N LEU A 110 -22.45 -22.09 -7.87
CA LEU A 110 -21.90 -21.64 -9.15
C LEU A 110 -20.38 -21.83 -9.23
N ILE A 111 -19.67 -21.55 -8.14
CA ILE A 111 -18.21 -21.79 -8.07
C ILE A 111 -17.90 -23.28 -8.14
N GLN A 112 -18.70 -24.15 -7.51
CA GLN A 112 -18.50 -25.59 -7.59
C GLN A 112 -18.74 -26.12 -9.01
N GLU A 113 -19.75 -25.60 -9.70
CA GLU A 113 -20.14 -25.99 -11.05
C GLU A 113 -19.16 -25.49 -12.12
N HIS A 114 -18.65 -24.26 -11.98
CA HIS A 114 -17.87 -23.59 -13.03
C HIS A 114 -16.41 -23.26 -12.63
N GLY A 115 -16.01 -23.47 -11.38
CA GLY A 115 -14.72 -23.04 -10.83
C GLY A 115 -13.48 -23.76 -11.35
N GLN A 116 -13.64 -24.82 -12.15
CA GLN A 116 -12.54 -25.60 -12.72
C GLN A 116 -11.83 -24.92 -13.90
N ALA A 117 -12.41 -23.87 -14.51
CA ALA A 117 -11.87 -23.25 -15.72
C ALA A 117 -10.48 -22.57 -15.54
N ARG A 118 -10.05 -22.29 -14.31
CA ARG A 118 -8.70 -21.73 -14.01
C ARG A 118 -7.71 -22.72 -13.38
N ALA A 119 -8.15 -23.90 -12.94
CA ALA A 119 -7.27 -24.88 -12.31
C ALA A 119 -6.35 -25.59 -13.33
N GLY A 120 -6.76 -25.66 -14.60
CA GLY A 120 -5.97 -26.25 -15.69
C GLY A 120 -4.72 -25.46 -16.07
N VAL A 121 -4.68 -24.15 -15.82
CA VAL A 121 -3.52 -23.28 -16.17
C VAL A 121 -2.37 -23.41 -15.17
N ARG A 122 -2.62 -23.89 -13.95
CA ARG A 122 -1.55 -24.12 -12.96
C ARG A 122 -0.87 -25.50 -13.09
N ARG A 123 -1.50 -26.49 -13.73
CA ARG A 123 -0.84 -27.79 -13.97
C ARG A 123 0.18 -27.76 -15.10
N SER A 124 0.08 -26.84 -16.04
CA SER A 124 1.07 -26.65 -17.11
C SER A 124 2.30 -25.84 -16.69
N LEU A 125 2.34 -25.31 -15.46
CA LEU A 125 3.51 -24.61 -14.89
C LEU A 125 4.22 -25.43 -13.80
N ALA A 126 4.03 -26.74 -13.80
CA ALA A 126 4.89 -27.68 -13.08
C ALA A 126 5.80 -28.36 -14.11
N MET A 127 6.62 -27.58 -14.82
CA MET A 127 7.82 -28.15 -15.43
C MET A 127 8.72 -28.60 -14.28
N ARG A 128 9.07 -29.89 -14.33
CA ARG A 128 9.80 -30.60 -13.29
C ARG A 128 11.16 -29.94 -13.11
N GLU A 129 11.56 -29.72 -11.86
CA GLU A 129 12.93 -29.31 -11.50
C GLU A 129 13.99 -30.24 -12.10
N ASP A 130 13.61 -31.49 -12.41
CA ASP A 130 14.45 -32.49 -13.09
C ASP A 130 14.81 -32.13 -14.55
N GLU A 131 13.97 -31.37 -15.29
CA GLU A 131 14.29 -30.96 -16.68
C GLU A 131 15.25 -29.76 -16.73
N MET A 132 15.25 -28.90 -15.70
CA MET A 132 16.14 -27.74 -15.60
C MET A 132 17.59 -28.15 -15.28
N ALA A 133 17.80 -29.27 -14.58
CA ALA A 133 19.15 -29.77 -14.26
C ALA A 133 19.88 -30.37 -15.47
N SER A 134 19.15 -30.79 -16.52
CA SER A 134 19.75 -31.38 -17.72
C SER A 134 20.25 -30.35 -18.74
N LEU A 135 19.91 -29.06 -18.57
CA LEU A 135 20.29 -27.98 -19.50
C LEU A 135 21.56 -27.21 -19.09
N LEU A 136 22.14 -27.50 -17.91
CA LEU A 136 23.33 -26.81 -17.40
C LEU A 136 24.60 -27.68 -17.39
N SER A 137 24.59 -28.83 -18.06
CA SER A 137 25.77 -29.69 -18.19
C SER A 137 26.01 -30.04 -19.65
N THR A 138 26.74 -29.17 -20.35
CA THR A 138 27.85 -29.49 -21.27
C THR A 138 28.15 -28.30 -22.16
N ASP A 139 29.08 -27.45 -21.73
CA ASP A 139 29.94 -26.72 -22.66
C ASP A 139 31.27 -26.48 -21.95
N ASP A 140 32.11 -27.51 -21.98
CA ASP A 140 33.50 -27.46 -21.52
C ASP A 140 34.36 -28.08 -22.62
N ALA A 141 34.49 -27.36 -23.72
CA ALA A 141 35.55 -27.55 -24.70
C ALA A 141 35.64 -26.29 -25.55
N LEU A 142 36.64 -25.45 -25.27
CA LEU A 142 37.59 -24.89 -26.24
C LEU A 142 38.43 -23.85 -25.51
N GLY A 143 39.66 -24.24 -25.17
CA GLY A 143 40.64 -23.35 -24.58
C GLY A 143 41.11 -22.27 -25.55
N LEU A 144 41.55 -21.14 -24.99
CA LEU A 144 42.63 -20.35 -25.58
C LEU A 144 43.33 -19.49 -24.51
N HIS A 145 44.66 -19.56 -24.58
CA HIS A 145 45.66 -19.00 -23.69
C HIS A 145 45.87 -17.48 -23.85
N ALA A 146 46.40 -16.90 -22.76
CA ALA A 146 47.31 -15.74 -22.66
C ALA A 146 46.70 -14.32 -22.90
N ALA A 147 47.12 -13.25 -22.24
CA ALA A 147 48.41 -12.96 -21.61
C ALA A 147 48.34 -11.91 -20.48
N THR A 148 49.31 -12.05 -19.58
CA THR A 148 49.90 -11.15 -18.58
C THR A 148 50.03 -9.66 -18.94
N ALA A 149 49.73 -8.76 -17.98
CA ALA A 149 50.55 -7.58 -17.66
C ALA A 149 50.21 -7.02 -16.26
N ALA A 150 51.26 -6.64 -15.53
CA ALA A 150 51.35 -6.43 -14.08
C ALA A 150 50.87 -5.03 -13.59
N PRO A 151 50.81 -4.79 -12.26
CA PRO A 151 50.17 -3.63 -11.65
C PRO A 151 51.13 -2.43 -11.48
N ARG A 152 50.57 -1.21 -11.38
CA ARG A 152 51.29 -0.05 -10.86
C ARG A 152 50.51 0.65 -9.75
N ASP A 153 51.32 0.99 -8.77
CA ASP A 153 51.07 1.46 -7.41
C ASP A 153 50.84 2.99 -7.38
N GLU A 154 50.55 3.50 -6.18
CA GLU A 154 50.67 4.89 -5.70
C GLU A 154 49.42 5.81 -5.65
N ARG A 155 48.68 5.68 -4.53
CA ARG A 155 48.57 6.64 -3.39
C ARG A 155 48.09 8.13 -3.56
N PRO A 156 47.67 8.79 -2.45
CA PRO A 156 46.48 9.66 -2.39
C PRO A 156 46.76 11.17 -2.25
N GLY A 157 45.72 11.99 -2.48
CA GLY A 157 45.63 13.43 -2.22
C GLY A 157 44.54 14.01 -3.12
N THR A 158 43.68 14.97 -2.77
CA THR A 158 43.81 16.11 -1.87
C THR A 158 42.42 16.73 -1.70
N LYS A 159 42.06 17.16 -0.48
CA LYS A 159 41.05 18.23 -0.26
C LYS A 159 41.72 19.60 -0.45
N PRO A 160 40.97 20.60 -0.94
CA PRO A 160 40.84 21.88 -0.23
C PRO A 160 39.35 22.28 -0.17
N LYS A 161 38.71 22.66 0.95
CA LYS A 161 38.89 23.79 1.88
C LYS A 161 38.83 25.19 1.24
N GLY A 162 37.66 25.81 1.35
CA GLY A 162 37.49 27.26 1.47
C GLY A 162 36.15 27.77 0.92
N ARG A 163 35.51 28.84 1.40
CA ARG A 163 35.64 29.67 2.61
C ARG A 163 34.59 30.80 2.47
N ARG A 164 33.91 31.18 3.56
CA ARG A 164 33.27 32.52 3.85
C ARG A 164 32.12 32.96 2.93
N GLY A 165 31.10 33.70 3.38
CA GLY A 165 30.83 34.42 4.63
C GLY A 165 29.76 35.50 4.36
N ASN A 166 29.31 36.19 5.42
CA ASN A 166 28.40 37.37 5.51
C ASN A 166 26.89 37.02 5.63
N LYS A 167 26.12 37.31 6.71
CA LYS A 167 26.05 38.43 7.69
C LYS A 167 26.01 39.80 6.98
N ALA A 168 25.03 40.70 7.11
CA ALA A 168 24.02 40.92 8.13
C ALA A 168 22.92 41.91 7.63
N ASP A 169 21.94 42.14 8.51
CA ASP A 169 21.23 43.41 8.80
C ASP A 169 20.29 44.06 7.78
N SER A 170 18.98 44.05 8.11
CA SER A 170 18.21 45.23 8.57
C SER A 170 16.79 44.81 8.96
#